data_AF-A0AAE3FL15-F1
#
_entry.id   AF-A0AAE3FL15-F1
#
_cell.length_a   1.000
_cell.length_b   1.000
_cell.length_c   1.000
_cell.angle_alpha   90.00
_cell.angle_beta   90.00
_cell.angle_gamma   90.00
#
_symmetry.space_group_name_H-M   'P 1'
#
loop_
_entity.id
_entity.type
_entity.pdbx_description
1 polymer ?
#
loop_
_entity_poly.entity_id
_entity_poly.type
_entity_poly.pdbx_seq_one_letter_code
_entity_poly.pdbx_strand_id
1 'polypeptide(L)'
;ENLINANYVSAFPSHKVDIDEVIVITTKETEETFYVLKSVFLCCANFTKVREVALPFDDIAAPEDFVTVREKVREVLRAGDYLDFTGGRKAISAAAALAAREIGAHLVTSVIDEDEYDRIRKRYHEVKDKALSIYNKAQCISYLCDLYTSKARTIVLF
;
A
#
# COMPACT_ATOMS: atom_id res chain seq x y z
N GLU A 1 0.19 7.63 -7.80
CA GLU A 1 -0.07 8.79 -8.68
C GLU A 1 -1.52 9.23 -8.74
N ASN A 2 -2.50 8.32 -8.81
CA ASN A 2 -3.92 8.69 -8.96
C ASN A 2 -4.41 9.70 -7.92
N LEU A 3 -4.09 9.51 -6.63
CA LEU A 3 -4.41 10.48 -5.56
C LEU A 3 -3.74 11.85 -5.78
N ILE A 4 -2.43 11.86 -6.05
CA ILE A 4 -1.62 13.08 -6.27
C ILE A 4 -2.16 13.90 -7.45
N ASN A 5 -2.58 13.22 -8.51
CA ASN A 5 -3.06 13.84 -9.75
C ASN A 5 -4.58 14.07 -9.79
N ALA A 6 -5.30 13.80 -8.70
CA ALA A 6 -6.77 13.85 -8.65
C ALA A 6 -7.47 12.95 -9.69
N ASN A 7 -6.80 11.88 -10.15
CA ASN A 7 -7.28 10.93 -11.15
C ASN A 7 -7.83 9.66 -10.49
N TYR A 8 -8.83 9.83 -9.61
CA TYR A 8 -9.50 8.73 -8.91
C TYR A 8 -11.01 8.90 -8.97
N VAL A 9 -11.72 7.78 -8.78
CA VAL A 9 -13.17 7.73 -8.74
C VAL A 9 -13.63 7.99 -7.30
N SER A 10 -14.56 8.93 -7.10
CA SER A 10 -15.18 9.20 -5.81
C SER A 10 -16.61 9.71 -5.99
N ALA A 11 -17.42 9.64 -4.93
CA ALA A 11 -18.74 10.26 -4.89
C ALA A 11 -18.65 11.80 -4.78
N PHE A 12 -17.51 12.33 -4.37
CA PHE A 12 -17.25 13.76 -4.21
C PHE A 12 -16.23 14.25 -5.25
N PRO A 13 -16.15 15.57 -5.51
CA PRO A 13 -15.14 16.12 -6.41
C PRO A 13 -13.73 15.71 -6.03
N SER A 14 -13.00 15.15 -6.99
CA SER A 14 -11.62 14.75 -6.81
C SER A 14 -10.72 15.98 -6.64
N HIS A 15 -9.80 15.91 -5.69
CA HIS A 15 -8.80 16.93 -5.42
C HIS A 15 -7.42 16.29 -5.35
N LYS A 16 -6.37 17.11 -5.50
CA LYS A 16 -5.01 16.62 -5.38
C LYS A 16 -4.72 16.31 -3.92
N VAL A 17 -4.15 15.15 -3.68
CA VAL A 17 -3.69 14.72 -2.36
C VAL A 17 -2.18 14.93 -2.28
N ASP A 18 -1.72 15.69 -1.28
CA ASP A 18 -0.31 15.71 -0.93
C ASP A 18 0.00 14.48 -0.07
N ILE A 19 1.09 13.79 -0.39
CA ILE A 19 1.48 12.56 0.30
C ILE A 19 2.84 12.81 0.95
N ASP A 20 2.82 13.05 2.25
CA ASP A 20 4.00 13.35 3.05
C ASP A 20 4.69 12.08 3.56
N GLU A 21 3.94 11.00 3.77
CA GLU A 21 4.44 9.70 4.24
C GLU A 21 3.59 8.54 3.68
N VAL A 22 4.22 7.38 3.47
CA VAL A 22 3.52 6.11 3.23
C VAL A 22 3.87 5.14 4.35
N ILE A 23 2.85 4.60 5.00
CA ILE A 23 2.99 3.65 6.10
C ILE A 23 2.42 2.32 5.62
N VAL A 24 3.23 1.28 5.66
CA VAL A 24 2.83 -0.06 5.22
C VAL A 24 2.66 -0.94 6.46
N ILE A 25 1.45 -1.44 6.67
CA ILE A 25 1.19 -2.46 7.68
C ILE A 25 1.56 -3.81 7.08
N THR A 26 2.50 -4.51 7.70
CA THR A 26 3.05 -5.78 7.20
C THR A 26 2.79 -6.91 8.16
N THR A 27 2.79 -8.12 7.63
CA THR A 27 3.01 -9.36 8.39
C THR A 27 4.40 -9.91 8.07
N LYS A 28 4.84 -10.93 8.82
CA LYS A 28 6.15 -11.57 8.59
C LYS A 28 6.26 -12.17 7.19
N GLU A 29 5.18 -12.76 6.67
CA GLU A 29 5.12 -13.27 5.29
C GLU A 29 5.35 -12.19 4.21
N THR A 30 5.13 -10.92 4.54
CA THR A 30 5.18 -9.80 3.57
C THR A 30 6.43 -8.93 3.66
N GLU A 31 7.38 -9.27 4.55
CA GLU A 31 8.59 -8.48 4.79
C GLU A 31 9.41 -8.26 3.50
N GLU A 32 9.68 -9.32 2.73
CA GLU A 32 10.38 -9.18 1.45
C GLU A 32 9.64 -8.25 0.49
N THR A 33 8.32 -8.42 0.39
CA THR A 33 7.47 -7.61 -0.49
C THR A 33 7.50 -6.13 -0.10
N PHE A 34 7.57 -5.83 1.20
CA PHE A 34 7.73 -4.46 1.68
C PHE A 34 9.04 -3.81 1.19
N TYR A 35 10.17 -4.53 1.23
CA TYR A 35 11.43 -4.01 0.72
C TYR A 35 11.40 -3.80 -0.80
N VAL A 36 10.76 -4.71 -1.55
CA VAL A 36 10.55 -4.52 -3.00
C VAL A 36 9.70 -3.26 -3.25
N LEU A 37 8.61 -3.09 -2.51
CA LEU A 37 7.73 -1.92 -2.61
C LEU A 37 8.50 -0.62 -2.31
N LYS A 38 9.33 -0.61 -1.25
CA LYS A 38 10.18 0.52 -0.89
C LYS A 38 11.15 0.88 -2.03
N SER A 39 11.73 -0.12 -2.69
CA SER A 39 12.58 0.09 -3.87
C SER A 39 11.79 0.67 -5.05
N VAL A 40 10.54 0.25 -5.25
CA VAL A 40 9.66 0.85 -6.28
C VAL A 40 9.36 2.32 -5.97
N PHE A 41 9.00 2.66 -4.73
CA PHE A 41 8.79 4.05 -4.32
C PHE A 41 10.04 4.92 -4.54
N LEU A 42 11.21 4.41 -4.16
CA LEU A 42 12.48 5.11 -4.33
C LEU A 42 12.82 5.34 -5.81
N CYS A 43 12.75 4.29 -6.62
CA CYS A 43 13.26 4.33 -8.00
C CYS A 43 12.28 4.92 -9.01
N CYS A 44 10.99 4.74 -8.79
CA CYS A 44 9.96 5.05 -9.78
C CYS A 44 9.15 6.30 -9.40
N ALA A 45 8.90 6.49 -8.10
CA ALA A 45 8.16 7.66 -7.60
C ALA A 45 9.07 8.73 -6.98
N ASN A 46 10.38 8.47 -6.86
CA ASN A 46 11.33 9.35 -6.16
C ASN A 46 10.85 9.70 -4.73
N PHE A 47 10.23 8.74 -4.06
CA PHE A 47 9.61 8.90 -2.75
C PHE A 47 10.33 8.04 -1.71
N THR A 48 10.74 8.65 -0.60
CA THR A 48 11.64 8.00 0.39
C THR A 48 11.05 7.86 1.79
N LYS A 49 9.96 8.58 2.10
CA LYS A 49 9.29 8.56 3.40
C LYS A 49 8.32 7.38 3.49
N VAL A 50 8.87 6.17 3.35
CA VAL A 50 8.13 4.91 3.47
C VAL A 50 8.60 4.19 4.73
N ARG A 51 7.68 3.89 5.65
CA ARG A 51 7.98 3.11 6.87
C ARG A 51 7.07 1.91 7.03
N GLU A 52 7.56 0.97 7.82
CA GLU A 52 6.88 -0.28 8.15
C GLU A 52 6.24 -0.20 9.54
N VAL A 53 5.10 -0.87 9.69
CA VAL A 53 4.54 -1.27 10.99
C VAL A 53 4.21 -2.77 10.90
N ALA A 54 5.07 -3.58 11.52
CA ALA A 54 4.90 -5.03 11.51
C ALA A 54 3.85 -5.47 12.55
N LEU A 55 2.92 -6.32 12.12
CA LEU A 55 2.01 -7.06 12.99
C LEU A 55 2.74 -8.24 13.64
N PRO A 56 2.36 -8.64 14.86
CA PRO A 56 3.01 -9.76 15.56
C PRO A 56 2.58 -11.15 15.06
N PHE A 57 1.76 -11.23 14.02
CA PHE A 57 1.19 -12.46 13.45
C PHE A 57 0.99 -12.32 11.93
N ASP A 58 0.80 -13.46 11.26
CA ASP A 58 0.59 -13.52 9.81
C ASP A 58 -0.88 -13.46 9.37
N ASP A 59 -1.80 -13.85 10.24
CA ASP A 59 -3.24 -13.70 10.03
C ASP A 59 -3.97 -13.62 11.39
N ILE A 60 -5.25 -13.24 11.34
CA ILE A 60 -6.12 -13.19 12.51
C ILE A 60 -6.59 -14.62 12.82
N ALA A 61 -6.16 -15.15 13.95
CA ALA A 61 -6.56 -16.47 14.45
C ALA A 61 -7.56 -16.37 15.62
N ALA A 62 -7.61 -15.23 16.30
CA ALA A 62 -8.51 -14.97 17.41
C ALA A 62 -9.03 -13.50 17.43
N PRO A 63 -10.13 -13.21 18.16
CA PRO A 63 -10.66 -11.84 18.27
C PRO A 63 -9.64 -10.80 18.76
N GLU A 64 -8.69 -11.20 19.61
CA GLU A 64 -7.64 -10.35 20.15
C GLU A 64 -6.67 -9.84 19.05
N ASP A 65 -6.43 -10.66 18.02
CA ASP A 65 -5.63 -10.26 16.86
C ASP A 65 -6.34 -9.16 16.07
N PHE A 66 -7.66 -9.24 15.94
CA PHE A 66 -8.49 -8.21 15.30
C PHE A 66 -8.40 -6.87 16.04
N VAL A 67 -8.43 -6.91 17.38
CA VAL A 67 -8.21 -5.71 18.21
C VAL A 67 -6.80 -5.17 18.01
N THR A 68 -5.79 -6.05 17.98
CA THR A 68 -4.40 -5.66 17.77
C THR A 68 -4.18 -4.92 16.45
N VAL A 69 -4.76 -5.40 15.34
CA VAL A 69 -4.70 -4.69 14.05
C VAL A 69 -5.32 -3.30 14.17
N ARG A 70 -6.50 -3.20 14.79
CA ARG A 70 -7.19 -1.91 14.94
C ARG A 70 -6.37 -0.90 15.72
N GLU A 71 -5.80 -1.30 16.85
CA GLU A 71 -4.98 -0.41 17.67
C GLU A 71 -3.71 0.01 16.92
N LYS A 72 -3.04 -0.91 16.22
CA LYS A 72 -1.85 -0.59 15.41
C LYS A 72 -2.15 0.40 14.28
N VAL A 73 -3.30 0.28 13.63
CA VAL A 73 -3.73 1.23 12.59
C VAL A 73 -4.07 2.58 13.23
N ARG A 74 -4.76 2.60 14.37
CA ARG A 74 -5.12 3.84 15.09
C ARG A 74 -3.91 4.63 15.60
N GLU A 75 -2.83 3.95 15.96
CA GLU A 75 -1.57 4.58 16.39
C GLU A 75 -0.95 5.46 15.29
N VAL A 76 -1.23 5.15 14.01
CA VAL A 76 -0.54 5.76 12.87
C VAL A 76 -1.44 6.56 11.93
N LEU A 77 -2.74 6.30 11.97
CA LEU A 77 -3.73 6.92 11.10
C LEU A 77 -4.40 8.12 11.78
N ARG A 78 -4.67 9.18 11.02
CA ARG A 78 -5.32 10.41 11.47
C ARG A 78 -6.55 10.73 10.63
N ALA A 79 -7.39 11.63 11.14
CA ALA A 79 -8.55 12.12 10.39
C ALA A 79 -8.10 12.79 9.09
N GLY A 80 -8.73 12.44 7.97
CA GLY A 80 -8.37 12.91 6.63
C GLY A 80 -7.24 12.14 5.94
N ASP A 81 -6.57 11.19 6.61
CA ASP A 81 -5.59 10.32 5.96
C ASP A 81 -6.27 9.34 4.98
N TYR A 82 -5.48 8.66 4.16
CA TYR A 82 -5.96 7.67 3.20
C TYR A 82 -5.45 6.27 3.56
N LEU A 83 -6.36 5.32 3.76
CA LEU A 83 -6.05 3.91 3.98
C LEU A 83 -6.34 3.10 2.72
N ASP A 84 -5.30 2.58 2.06
CA ASP A 84 -5.46 1.58 1.00
C ASP A 84 -5.65 0.18 1.61
N PHE A 85 -6.82 -0.43 1.35
CA PHE A 85 -7.17 -1.76 1.85
C PHE A 85 -7.29 -2.81 0.72
N THR A 86 -6.73 -2.52 -0.46
CA THR A 86 -6.79 -3.41 -1.64
C THR A 86 -6.13 -4.76 -1.39
N GLY A 87 -4.98 -4.74 -0.72
CA GLY A 87 -4.20 -5.93 -0.39
C GLY A 87 -4.47 -6.43 1.02
N GLY A 88 -3.89 -7.59 1.33
CA GLY A 88 -3.89 -8.17 2.68
C GLY A 88 -4.93 -9.26 2.89
N ARG A 89 -4.82 -9.92 4.05
CA ARG A 89 -5.80 -10.92 4.50
C ARG A 89 -7.11 -10.21 4.84
N LYS A 90 -8.24 -10.80 4.43
CA LYS A 90 -9.58 -10.19 4.54
C LYS A 90 -9.88 -9.61 5.93
N ALA A 91 -9.57 -10.36 6.99
CA ALA A 91 -9.86 -9.95 8.36
C ALA A 91 -8.98 -8.77 8.80
N ILE A 92 -7.70 -8.75 8.40
CA ILE A 92 -6.77 -7.63 8.65
C ILE A 92 -7.27 -6.38 7.92
N SER A 93 -7.61 -6.49 6.63
CA SER A 93 -8.10 -5.36 5.84
C SER A 93 -9.43 -4.82 6.40
N ALA A 94 -10.32 -5.71 6.87
CA ALA A 94 -11.57 -5.31 7.53
C ALA A 94 -11.32 -4.57 8.85
N ALA A 95 -10.42 -5.06 9.70
CA ALA A 95 -10.02 -4.40 10.93
C ALA A 95 -9.45 -2.99 10.67
N ALA A 96 -8.55 -2.88 9.68
CA ALA A 96 -7.97 -1.61 9.28
C ALA A 96 -9.04 -0.63 8.75
N ALA A 97 -9.95 -1.10 7.89
CA ALA A 97 -11.01 -0.26 7.33
C ALA A 97 -11.98 0.26 8.40
N LEU A 98 -12.32 -0.56 9.41
CA LEU A 98 -13.12 -0.13 10.55
C LEU A 98 -12.39 0.96 11.36
N ALA A 99 -11.10 0.75 11.65
CA ALA A 99 -10.30 1.74 12.38
C ALA A 99 -10.23 3.08 11.62
N ALA A 100 -10.01 3.05 10.31
CA ALA A 100 -10.01 4.24 9.46
C ALA A 100 -11.35 4.99 9.49
N ARG A 101 -12.45 4.27 9.36
CA ARG A 101 -13.78 4.89 9.41
C ARG A 101 -14.06 5.59 10.74
N GLU A 102 -13.66 4.98 11.85
CA GLU A 102 -13.89 5.54 13.19
C GLU A 102 -13.06 6.79 13.46
N ILE A 103 -11.88 6.90 12.84
CA ILE A 103 -11.01 8.08 12.92
C ILE A 103 -11.46 9.19 11.93
N GLY A 104 -12.23 8.86 10.91
CA GLY A 104 -12.59 9.79 9.84
C GLY A 104 -11.50 9.90 8.77
N ALA A 105 -10.77 8.82 8.53
CA ALA A 105 -9.89 8.66 7.38
C ALA A 105 -10.67 8.17 6.15
N HIS A 106 -10.14 8.49 4.97
CA HIS A 106 -10.65 8.03 3.68
C HIS A 106 -10.23 6.59 3.41
N LEU A 107 -11.15 5.79 2.90
CA LEU A 107 -10.84 4.43 2.47
C LEU A 107 -10.51 4.45 0.98
N VAL A 108 -9.46 3.73 0.59
CA VAL A 108 -9.01 3.66 -0.80
C VAL A 108 -8.90 2.20 -1.23
N THR A 109 -9.35 1.91 -2.44
CA THR A 109 -9.03 0.66 -3.09
C THR A 109 -8.62 0.89 -4.53
N SER A 110 -7.76 0.04 -5.05
CA SER A 110 -7.27 0.06 -6.42
C SER A 110 -7.71 -1.21 -7.13
N VAL A 111 -8.29 -1.04 -8.32
CA VAL A 111 -8.71 -2.14 -9.18
C VAL A 111 -7.76 -2.20 -10.36
N ILE A 112 -7.25 -3.40 -10.64
CA ILE A 112 -6.43 -3.71 -11.80
C ILE A 112 -7.02 -4.92 -12.51
N ASP A 113 -7.01 -4.89 -13.83
CA ASP A 113 -7.47 -6.00 -14.66
C ASP A 113 -6.57 -7.24 -14.44
N GLU A 114 -7.13 -8.43 -14.58
CA GLU A 114 -6.45 -9.70 -14.29
C GLU A 114 -5.19 -9.88 -15.14
N ASP A 115 -5.25 -9.56 -16.44
CA ASP A 115 -4.09 -9.64 -17.35
C ASP A 115 -2.92 -8.74 -16.88
N GLU A 116 -3.26 -7.56 -16.36
CA GLU A 116 -2.27 -6.61 -15.85
C GLU A 116 -1.71 -7.09 -14.50
N TYR A 117 -2.56 -7.63 -13.62
CA TYR A 117 -2.14 -8.26 -12.38
C TYR A 117 -1.16 -9.41 -12.64
N ASP A 118 -1.46 -10.29 -13.58
CA ASP A 118 -0.61 -11.42 -13.95
C ASP A 118 0.72 -10.98 -14.56
N ARG A 119 0.71 -9.94 -15.41
CA ARG A 119 1.93 -9.30 -15.92
C ARG A 119 2.83 -8.83 -14.78
N ILE A 120 2.28 -8.08 -13.84
CA ILE A 120 3.01 -7.52 -12.70
C ILE A 120 3.51 -8.64 -11.79
N ARG A 121 2.69 -9.66 -11.50
CA ARG A 121 3.07 -10.82 -10.69
C ARG A 121 4.25 -11.58 -11.29
N LYS A 122 4.20 -11.87 -12.59
CA LYS A 122 5.32 -12.51 -13.29
C LYS A 122 6.57 -11.65 -13.20
N ARG A 123 6.44 -10.36 -13.46
CA ARG A 123 7.55 -9.41 -13.41
C ARG A 123 8.16 -9.31 -12.02
N TYR A 124 7.34 -9.33 -10.97
CA TYR A 124 7.77 -9.32 -9.58
C TYR A 124 8.76 -10.46 -9.31
N HIS A 125 8.43 -11.69 -9.71
CA HIS A 125 9.31 -12.84 -9.51
C HIS A 125 10.64 -12.74 -10.28
N GLU A 126 10.66 -12.07 -11.43
CA GLU A 126 11.88 -11.87 -12.22
C GLU A 126 12.83 -10.83 -11.60
N VAL A 127 12.28 -9.85 -10.86
CA VAL A 127 13.05 -8.68 -10.42
C VAL A 127 13.23 -8.58 -8.90
N LYS A 128 12.49 -9.35 -8.10
CA LYS A 128 12.47 -9.23 -6.63
C LYS A 128 13.86 -9.28 -5.99
N ASP A 129 14.71 -10.24 -6.36
CA ASP A 129 16.01 -10.44 -5.72
C ASP A 129 16.94 -9.24 -5.97
N LYS A 130 16.83 -8.63 -7.15
CA LYS A 130 17.56 -7.41 -7.48
C LYS A 130 16.99 -6.20 -6.75
N ALA A 131 15.66 -6.10 -6.67
CA ALA A 131 14.98 -5.02 -5.95
C ALA A 131 15.35 -5.00 -4.45
N LEU A 132 15.56 -6.16 -3.83
CA LEU A 132 16.00 -6.30 -2.43
C LEU A 132 17.41 -5.75 -2.17
N SER A 133 18.24 -5.58 -3.20
CA SER A 133 19.61 -5.05 -3.09
C SER A 133 19.71 -3.53 -3.30
N ILE A 134 18.58 -2.84 -3.48
CA ILE A 134 18.53 -1.39 -3.72
C ILE A 134 18.37 -0.67 -2.39
N TYR A 135 19.36 0.13 -2.02
CA TYR A 135 19.35 0.94 -0.79
C TYR A 135 19.30 2.44 -1.08
N ASN A 136 19.71 2.86 -2.28
CA ASN A 136 19.73 4.26 -2.68
C ASN A 136 19.48 4.43 -4.19
N LYS A 137 19.25 5.67 -4.60
CA LYS A 137 18.85 6.02 -5.97
C LYS A 137 19.90 5.67 -7.04
N ALA A 138 21.18 5.62 -6.69
CA ALA A 138 22.24 5.25 -7.64
C ALA A 138 22.20 3.76 -8.03
N GLN A 139 21.52 2.94 -7.24
CA GLN A 139 21.34 1.51 -7.48
C GLN A 139 20.04 1.18 -8.23
N CYS A 140 19.26 2.21 -8.60
CA CYS A 140 18.00 2.00 -9.30
C CYS A 140 18.20 1.40 -10.68
N ILE A 141 17.42 0.37 -10.97
CA ILE A 141 17.37 -0.33 -12.25
C ILE A 141 16.06 0.04 -12.96
N SER A 142 16.15 0.48 -14.21
CA SER A 142 15.02 1.06 -14.96
C SER A 142 13.79 0.15 -15.02
N TYR A 143 14.05 -1.14 -15.19
CA TYR A 143 13.01 -2.14 -15.40
C TYR A 143 12.29 -2.58 -14.10
N LEU A 144 12.70 -2.06 -12.93
CA LEU A 144 11.92 -2.20 -11.70
C LEU A 144 10.58 -1.46 -11.81
N CYS A 145 10.54 -0.37 -12.56
CA CYS A 145 9.32 0.41 -12.77
C CYS A 145 8.30 -0.29 -13.65
N ASP A 146 8.61 -1.47 -14.20
CA ASP A 146 7.63 -2.34 -14.84
C ASP A 146 6.61 -2.93 -13.85
N LEU A 147 6.93 -2.94 -12.54
CA LEU A 147 6.01 -3.30 -11.45
C LEU A 147 4.97 -2.21 -11.18
N TYR A 148 5.21 -1.00 -11.68
CA TYR A 148 4.30 0.11 -11.61
C TYR A 148 3.33 0.06 -12.81
N THR A 149 2.06 0.43 -12.61
CA THR A 149 1.07 0.46 -13.68
C THR A 149 0.18 1.68 -13.63
N SER A 150 -0.02 2.30 -14.78
CA SER A 150 -0.99 3.39 -14.97
C SER A 150 -2.40 2.89 -15.27
N LYS A 151 -2.59 1.57 -15.44
CA LYS A 151 -3.91 0.96 -15.71
C LYS A 151 -4.73 0.73 -14.43
N ALA A 152 -4.16 0.98 -13.26
CA ALA A 152 -4.88 0.89 -12.01
C ALA A 152 -5.93 1.99 -11.88
N ARG A 153 -7.16 1.60 -11.55
CA ARG A 153 -8.23 2.53 -11.19
C ARG A 153 -8.30 2.64 -9.68
N THR A 154 -8.02 3.82 -9.16
CA THR A 154 -8.17 4.10 -7.72
C THR A 154 -9.58 4.61 -7.43
N ILE A 155 -10.20 4.08 -6.39
CA ILE A 155 -11.53 4.42 -5.89
C ILE A 155 -11.37 4.91 -4.45
N VAL A 156 -11.82 6.13 -4.17
CA VAL A 156 -11.85 6.70 -2.82
C VAL A 156 -13.28 6.61 -2.28
N LEU A 157 -13.41 5.92 -1.16
CA LEU A 157 -14.63 5.62 -0.44
C LEU A 157 -14.65 6.40 0.87
N PHE A 158 -15.72 7.18 1.07
CA PHE A 158 -16.01 8.01 2.25
C PHE A 158 -14.98 9.09 2.57
#